data_AF-A0A1B7HM71-F1
#
_entry.id   AF-A0A1B7HM71-F1
#
_cell.length_a   1.000
_cell.length_b   1.000
_cell.length_c   1.000
_cell.angle_alpha   90.00
_cell.angle_beta   90.00
_cell.angle_gamma   90.00
#
_symmetry.space_group_name_H-M   'P 1'
#
loop_
_entity.id
_entity.type
_entity.pdbx_description
1 polymer ?
#
loop_
_entity_poly.entity_id
_entity_poly.type
_entity_poly.pdbx_seq_one_letter_code
_entity_poly.pdbx_strand_id
1 'polypeptide(L)'
;MKFTMRKKRDWKAWFEVGVFKRVVVLRNHEISRWQIMGLCATGAPVFIEAARGKCQIRAWTDFNQLALFLEAIGVQRYEVHNKAIK
;
A
#
# COMPACT_ATOMS: atom_id res chain seq x y z
N MET A 1 -7.36 16.40 1.29
CA MET A 1 -7.76 15.21 2.09
C MET A 1 -6.58 14.85 3.01
N LYS A 2 -6.77 14.77 4.33
CA LYS A 2 -5.68 14.36 5.24
C LYS A 2 -5.51 12.85 5.14
N PHE A 3 -4.30 12.39 4.89
CA PHE A 3 -3.94 10.98 4.91
C PHE A 3 -2.85 10.74 5.95
N THR A 4 -2.84 9.56 6.53
CA THR A 4 -1.83 9.16 7.52
C THR A 4 -0.82 8.24 6.85
N MET A 5 0.46 8.43 7.12
CA MET A 5 1.51 7.48 6.73
C MET A 5 2.00 6.70 7.94
N ARG A 6 2.34 5.42 7.73
CA ARG A 6 2.93 4.55 8.76
C ARG A 6 4.10 3.76 8.18
N LYS A 7 5.12 3.54 9.01
CA LYS A 7 6.23 2.62 8.71
C LYS A 7 5.71 1.22 8.46
N LYS A 8 6.43 0.44 7.63
CA LYS A 8 6.10 -0.95 7.28
C LYS A 8 5.66 -1.79 8.48
N ARG A 9 6.45 -1.76 9.57
CA ARG A 9 6.19 -2.58 10.78
C ARG A 9 4.82 -2.25 11.38
N ASP A 10 4.56 -0.96 11.58
CA ASP A 10 3.36 -0.52 12.29
C ASP A 10 2.12 -0.66 11.39
N TRP A 11 2.27 -0.42 10.09
CA TRP A 11 1.21 -0.70 9.10
C TRP A 11 0.87 -2.20 9.05
N LYS A 12 1.90 -3.06 9.01
CA LYS A 12 1.71 -4.52 9.01
C LYS A 12 1.01 -4.99 10.29
N ALA A 13 1.41 -4.47 11.45
CA ALA A 13 0.76 -4.81 12.72
C ALA A 13 -0.74 -4.44 12.70
N TRP A 14 -1.11 -3.30 12.12
CA TRP A 14 -2.51 -2.89 11.95
C TRP A 14 -3.28 -3.82 11.00
N PHE A 15 -2.64 -4.26 9.93
CA PHE A 15 -3.22 -5.25 9.02
C PHE A 15 -3.47 -6.59 9.73
N GLU A 16 -2.49 -7.12 10.45
CA GLU A 16 -2.58 -8.42 11.13
C GLU A 16 -3.68 -8.46 12.20
N VAL A 17 -3.90 -7.36 12.92
CA VAL A 17 -4.97 -7.26 13.93
C VAL A 17 -6.33 -6.83 13.35
N GLY A 18 -6.44 -6.71 12.02
CA GLY A 18 -7.72 -6.48 11.34
C GLY A 18 -8.26 -5.05 11.40
N VAL A 19 -7.40 -4.04 11.64
CA VAL A 19 -7.82 -2.62 11.64
C VAL A 19 -8.31 -2.18 10.26
N PHE A 20 -7.66 -2.67 9.21
CA PHE A 20 -8.04 -2.35 7.84
C PHE A 20 -9.19 -3.25 7.39
N LYS A 21 -10.30 -2.62 7.01
CA LYS A 21 -11.41 -3.34 6.36
C LYS A 21 -11.05 -3.74 4.94
N ARG A 22 -10.24 -2.93 4.26
CA ARG A 22 -9.77 -3.19 2.89
C ARG A 22 -8.32 -2.72 2.74
N VAL A 23 -7.58 -3.43 1.90
CA VAL A 23 -6.29 -2.98 1.40
C VAL A 23 -6.49 -2.58 -0.06
N VAL A 24 -6.01 -1.39 -0.40
CA VAL A 24 -6.11 -0.80 -1.73
C VAL A 24 -4.72 -0.47 -2.22
N VAL A 25 -4.46 -0.82 -3.48
CA VAL A 25 -3.26 -0.44 -4.20
C VAL A 25 -3.66 0.56 -5.26
N LEU A 26 -3.03 1.72 -5.25
CA LEU A 26 -3.34 2.79 -6.20
C LEU A 26 -2.14 3.12 -7.08
N ARG A 27 -2.37 3.31 -8.38
CA ARG A 27 -1.39 3.90 -9.28
C ARG A 27 -1.45 5.42 -9.18
N ASN A 28 -0.40 6.03 -8.65
CA ASN A 28 -0.21 7.46 -8.70
C ASN A 28 0.60 7.81 -9.95
N HIS A 29 -0.08 8.39 -10.94
CA HIS A 29 0.52 8.76 -12.23
C HIS A 29 1.39 10.02 -12.14
N GLU A 30 1.14 10.94 -11.21
CA GLU A 30 1.92 12.17 -11.03
C GLU A 30 3.38 11.86 -10.65
N ILE A 31 3.57 10.86 -9.78
CA ILE A 31 4.90 10.41 -9.35
C ILE A 31 5.33 9.10 -10.02
N SER A 32 4.50 8.55 -10.92
CA SER A 32 4.71 7.28 -11.62
C SER A 32 5.02 6.09 -10.70
N ARG A 33 4.28 5.98 -9.58
CA ARG A 33 4.48 4.92 -8.57
C ARG A 33 3.17 4.35 -8.11
N TRP A 34 3.20 3.09 -7.72
CA TRP A 34 2.15 2.48 -6.95
C TRP A 34 2.29 2.85 -5.46
N GLN A 35 1.16 2.91 -4.77
CA GLN A 35 1.09 3.14 -3.33
C GLN A 35 0.12 2.13 -2.71
N ILE A 36 0.39 1.73 -1.46
CA ILE A 36 -0.46 0.82 -0.70
C ILE A 36 -1.15 1.62 0.39
N MET A 37 -2.46 1.40 0.52
CA MET A 37 -3.33 2.07 1.46
C MET A 37 -4.21 1.05 2.18
N GLY A 38 -4.23 1.11 3.51
CA GLY A 38 -5.24 0.46 4.32
C GLY A 38 -6.41 1.41 4.55
N LEU A 39 -7.64 0.93 4.33
CA LEU A 39 -8.86 1.67 4.64
C LEU A 39 -9.44 1.16 5.95
N CYS A 40 -9.46 2.02 6.96
CA CYS A 40 -10.11 1.75 8.23
C CYS A 40 -11.64 1.74 8.07
N ALA A 41 -12.36 1.14 9.03
CA ALA A 41 -13.83 1.15 9.04
C ALA A 41 -14.44 2.57 9.03
N THR A 42 -13.71 3.55 9.57
CA THR A 42 -14.08 4.98 9.58
C THR A 42 -13.88 5.67 8.24
N GLY A 43 -13.35 4.99 7.22
CA GLY A 43 -13.01 5.57 5.92
C GLY A 43 -11.68 6.33 5.89
N ALA A 44 -10.94 6.38 7.00
CA ALA A 44 -9.64 7.06 7.05
C ALA A 44 -8.56 6.27 6.27
N PRO A 45 -7.87 6.89 5.30
CA PRO A 45 -6.81 6.24 4.54
C PRO A 45 -5.48 6.24 5.30
N VAL A 46 -4.86 5.08 5.40
CA VAL A 46 -3.53 4.90 6.01
C VAL A 46 -2.56 4.29 5.01
N PHE A 47 -1.65 5.12 4.51
CA PHE A 47 -0.60 4.72 3.59
C PHE A 47 0.55 4.05 4.33
N ILE A 48 1.16 3.08 3.66
CA ILE A 48 2.45 2.57 4.08
C ILE A 48 3.56 3.48 3.52
N GLU A 49 4.56 3.76 4.33
CA GLU A 49 5.80 4.36 3.84
C GLU A 49 6.55 3.34 2.96
N ALA A 50 7.17 3.82 1.87
CA ALA A 50 8.02 2.97 1.05
C ALA A 50 9.07 2.26 1.93
N ALA A 51 9.15 0.95 1.83
CA ALA A 51 10.03 0.16 2.69
C ALA A 51 11.50 0.44 2.36
N ARG A 52 12.30 0.81 3.38
CA ARG A 52 13.77 0.78 3.29
C ARG A 52 14.26 -0.58 3.80
N GLY A 53 15.05 -1.32 3.03
CA GLY A 53 15.65 -2.60 3.46
C GLY A 53 15.87 -3.62 2.34
N LYS A 54 15.96 -4.91 2.70
CA LYS A 54 16.34 -6.04 1.80
C LYS A 54 15.44 -6.18 0.55
N CYS A 55 14.18 -5.72 0.59
CA CYS A 55 13.39 -5.45 -0.61
C CYS A 55 13.87 -4.11 -1.19
N GLN A 56 14.91 -4.12 -2.03
CA GLN A 56 15.61 -2.93 -2.56
C GLN A 56 14.76 -2.05 -3.52
N ILE A 57 13.47 -1.85 -3.26
CA ILE A 57 12.58 -1.11 -4.16
C ILE A 57 12.36 0.29 -3.58
N ARG A 58 13.09 1.28 -4.10
CA ARG A 58 12.95 2.71 -3.75
C ARG A 58 11.56 3.27 -4.09
N ALA A 59 10.88 2.64 -5.03
CA ALA A 59 9.64 3.09 -5.61
C ALA A 59 8.98 1.89 -6.30
N TRP A 60 7.74 1.57 -5.96
CA TRP A 60 6.97 0.55 -6.68
C TRP A 60 6.57 1.12 -8.05
N THR A 61 7.49 1.19 -9.00
CA THR A 61 7.21 1.73 -10.34
C THR A 61 6.52 0.70 -11.22
N ASP A 62 6.78 -0.58 -10.97
CA ASP A 62 6.11 -1.72 -11.58
C ASP A 62 5.13 -2.38 -10.58
N PHE A 63 4.08 -3.00 -11.10
CA PHE A 63 3.08 -3.67 -10.25
C PHE A 63 3.63 -4.97 -9.63
N ASN A 64 4.49 -5.72 -10.32
CA ASN A 64 5.04 -6.97 -9.78
C ASN A 64 5.92 -6.72 -8.56
N GLN A 65 6.70 -5.63 -8.58
CA GLN A 65 7.48 -5.18 -7.42
C GLN A 65 6.62 -4.94 -6.18
N LEU A 66 5.42 -4.39 -6.37
CA LEU A 66 4.47 -4.18 -5.30
C LEU A 66 3.78 -5.48 -4.88
N ALA A 67 3.40 -6.33 -5.84
CA ALA A 67 2.78 -7.63 -5.55
C ALA A 67 3.70 -8.50 -4.69
N LEU A 68 4.99 -8.59 -5.04
CA LEU A 68 6.01 -9.28 -4.25
C LEU A 68 6.14 -8.70 -2.83
N PHE A 69 6.01 -7.38 -2.71
CA PHE A 69 6.02 -6.73 -1.40
C PHE A 69 4.79 -7.10 -0.56
N LEU A 70 3.60 -7.08 -1.15
CA LEU A 70 2.35 -7.46 -0.48
C LEU A 70 2.40 -8.91 0.00
N GLU A 71 2.89 -9.83 -0.84
CA GLU A 71 3.13 -11.22 -0.47
C GLU A 71 4.10 -11.34 0.70
N ALA A 72 5.24 -10.64 0.66
CA ALA A 72 6.24 -10.65 1.71
C ALA A 72 5.74 -10.09 3.07
N ILE A 73 4.65 -9.32 3.09
CA ILE A 73 4.01 -8.84 4.33
C ILE A 73 2.74 -9.61 4.69
N GLY A 74 2.36 -10.62 3.92
CA GLY A 74 1.20 -11.49 4.17
C GLY A 74 -0.13 -10.94 3.68
N VAL A 75 -0.15 -9.91 2.83
CA VAL A 75 -1.37 -9.37 2.25
C VAL A 75 -1.74 -10.17 1.00
N GLN A 76 -2.78 -11.01 1.12
CA GLN A 76 -3.23 -11.89 0.02
C GLN A 76 -4.38 -11.31 -0.81
N ARG A 77 -5.19 -10.41 -0.23
CA ARG A 77 -6.34 -9.79 -0.90
C ARG A 77 -6.24 -8.28 -0.82
N TYR A 78 -6.36 -7.64 -1.98
CA TYR A 78 -6.31 -6.20 -2.11
C TYR A 78 -7.05 -5.76 -3.38
N GLU A 79 -7.57 -4.54 -3.36
CA GLU A 79 -8.17 -3.90 -4.53
C GLU A 79 -7.10 -3.18 -5.33
N VAL A 80 -7.15 -3.25 -6.66
CA VAL A 80 -6.23 -2.52 -7.55
C VAL A 80 -7.00 -1.38 -8.21
N HIS A 81 -6.57 -0.16 -7.93
CA HIS A 81 -7.14 1.08 -8.45
C HIS A 81 -6.13 1.72 -9.38
N ASN A 82 -6.35 1.55 -10.69
CA ASN A 82 -5.54 2.19 -11.71
C ASN A 82 -6.45 3.09 -12.53
N LYS A 83 -6.26 4.42 -12.42
CA LYS A 83 -6.99 5.36 -13.27
C LYS A 83 -6.57 5.07 -14.71
N ALA A 84 -7.53 4.70 -15.56
CA ALA A 84 -7.29 4.59 -16.99
C ALA A 84 -6.71 5.92 -17.48
N ILE A 85 -5.50 5.87 -18.05
CA ILE A 85 -4.94 7.01 -18.75
C ILE A 85 -5.81 7.18 -19.99
N LYS A 86 -6.46 8.33 -20.13
CA LYS A 86 -7.22 8.68 -21.34
C LYS A 86 -6.27 8.96 -22.49
#